data_AF-A0A1G3L5T2-F1
#
_entry.id   AF-A0A1G3L5T2-F1
#
_cell.length_a   1.000
_cell.length_b   1.000
_cell.length_c   1.000
_cell.angle_alpha   90.00
_cell.angle_beta   90.00
_cell.angle_gamma   90.00
#
_symmetry.space_group_name_H-M   'P 1'
#
loop_
_entity.id
_entity.type
_entity.pdbx_description
1 polymer ?
#
loop_
_entity_poly.entity_id
_entity_poly.type
_entity_poly.pdbx_seq_one_letter_code
_entity_poly.pdbx_strand_id
1 'polypeptide(L)'
;MEQIKNSEFKFLGYRISKIECIIEDNFGVMSEKINHKINIINNFDSKNSRFVEVVLDISVKTESNSFNFFLQIKGGFEGNSEMDDILFKKLSQQNAPAILFPFARSIITSYTAQANIPPIILPALNFSQSN
;
A
#
# COMPACT_ATOMS: atom_id res chain seq x y z
N MET A 1 -28.60 4.09 -21.18
CA MET A 1 -27.41 4.28 -20.32
C MET A 1 -27.24 3.02 -19.50
N GLU A 2 -26.08 2.36 -19.57
CA GLU A 2 -25.79 1.26 -18.64
C GLU A 2 -25.70 1.82 -17.22
N GLN A 3 -26.37 1.17 -16.28
CA GLN A 3 -26.25 1.51 -14.86
C GLN A 3 -24.88 1.05 -14.35
N ILE A 4 -24.14 1.96 -13.71
CA ILE A 4 -22.89 1.62 -13.02
C ILE A 4 -23.24 0.66 -11.88
N LYS A 5 -22.68 -0.56 -11.93
CA LYS A 5 -22.84 -1.57 -10.88
C LYS A 5 -21.62 -1.58 -9.96
N ASN A 6 -21.85 -1.86 -8.68
CA ASN A 6 -20.78 -2.05 -7.71
C ASN A 6 -19.97 -3.32 -8.03
N SER A 7 -18.66 -3.26 -7.76
CA SER A 7 -17.79 -4.44 -7.81
C SER A 7 -18.23 -5.49 -6.79
N GLU A 8 -18.15 -6.76 -7.19
CA GLU A 8 -18.36 -7.91 -6.29
C GLU A 8 -17.19 -8.11 -5.32
N PHE A 9 -16.02 -7.55 -5.64
CA PHE A 9 -14.86 -7.45 -4.75
C PHE A 9 -14.82 -6.05 -4.13
N LYS A 10 -15.12 -5.97 -2.84
CA LYS A 10 -15.35 -4.72 -2.11
C LYS A 10 -14.15 -4.34 -1.29
N PHE A 11 -13.83 -3.06 -1.30
CA PHE A 11 -12.89 -2.45 -0.37
C PHE A 11 -13.65 -1.98 0.88
N LEU A 12 -13.29 -2.51 2.04
CA LEU A 12 -13.93 -2.19 3.32
C LEU A 12 -13.30 -0.97 4.03
N GLY A 13 -12.16 -0.49 3.52
CA GLY A 13 -11.39 0.61 4.08
C GLY A 13 -9.97 0.19 4.45
N TYR A 14 -9.18 1.16 4.90
CA TYR A 14 -7.79 0.96 5.30
C TYR A 14 -7.47 1.62 6.64
N ARG A 15 -6.39 1.16 7.28
CA ARG A 15 -5.79 1.77 8.46
C ARG A 15 -4.27 1.69 8.39
N ILE A 16 -3.61 2.70 8.92
CA ILE A 16 -2.17 2.69 9.13
C ILE A 16 -1.91 1.93 10.43
N SER A 17 -1.10 0.87 10.38
CA SER A 17 -0.72 0.11 11.58
C SER A 17 0.64 0.51 12.12
N LYS A 18 1.53 1.04 11.28
CA LYS A 18 2.85 1.53 11.71
C LYS A 18 3.36 2.62 10.79
N ILE A 19 3.92 3.69 11.37
CA ILE A 19 4.77 4.66 10.68
C ILE A 19 6.04 4.82 11.51
N GLU A 20 7.19 4.77 10.86
CA GLU A 20 8.49 5.13 11.44
C GLU A 20 9.21 6.04 10.46
N CYS A 21 9.76 7.15 10.96
CA CYS A 21 10.57 8.07 10.17
C CYS A 21 11.80 8.44 10.98
N ILE A 22 12.97 8.20 10.40
CA ILE A 22 14.26 8.55 10.98
C ILE A 22 14.96 9.46 9.98
N ILE A 23 15.37 10.63 10.45
CA ILE A 23 16.04 11.66 9.67
C ILE A 23 17.32 11.99 10.44
N GLU A 24 18.46 11.68 9.84
CA GLU A 24 19.80 11.94 10.38
C GLU A 24 20.51 13.03 9.56
N ASP A 25 19.75 13.85 8.82
CA ASP A 25 20.30 14.94 8.04
C ASP A 25 20.66 16.17 8.91
N ASN A 26 21.65 16.93 8.43
CA ASN A 26 21.81 18.29 8.89
C ASN A 26 20.71 19.11 8.22
N PHE A 27 19.82 19.69 9.03
CA PHE A 27 18.67 20.48 8.62
C PHE A 27 18.85 21.19 7.25
N GLY A 28 18.12 20.73 6.22
CA GLY A 28 17.94 21.48 4.97
C GLY A 28 18.58 20.94 3.69
N VAL A 29 19.16 19.73 3.64
CA VAL A 29 19.61 19.14 2.36
C VAL A 29 19.27 17.65 2.26
N MET A 30 18.23 17.33 1.49
CA MET A 30 17.98 15.99 0.97
C MET A 30 18.17 16.02 -0.56
N SER A 31 19.38 15.76 -1.03
CA SER A 31 19.73 15.71 -2.47
C SER A 31 20.03 14.30 -2.98
N GLU A 32 19.82 13.29 -2.13
CA GLU A 32 20.16 11.91 -2.44
C GLU A 32 19.06 11.19 -3.21
N LYS A 33 19.48 10.20 -4.01
CA LYS A 33 18.56 9.30 -4.69
C LYS A 33 17.79 8.48 -3.67
N ILE A 34 16.48 8.46 -3.82
CA ILE A 34 15.58 7.69 -2.97
C ILE A 34 15.35 6.31 -3.59
N ASN A 35 15.55 5.27 -2.79
CA ASN A 35 15.20 3.90 -3.11
C ASN A 35 13.93 3.51 -2.34
N HIS A 36 13.09 2.67 -2.95
CA HIS A 36 11.89 2.16 -2.30
C HIS A 36 11.79 0.64 -2.42
N LYS A 37 11.24 0.00 -1.39
CA LYS A 37 10.92 -1.42 -1.36
C LYS A 37 9.50 -1.58 -0.86
N ILE A 38 8.75 -2.47 -1.51
CA ILE A 38 7.37 -2.77 -1.15
C ILE A 38 7.25 -4.27 -0.98
N ASN A 39 6.67 -4.66 0.15
CA ASN A 39 6.29 -6.03 0.45
C ASN A 39 4.78 -6.11 0.62
N ILE A 40 4.17 -7.15 0.08
CA ILE A 40 2.73 -7.36 0.06
C ILE A 40 2.45 -8.66 0.80
N ILE A 41 1.55 -8.60 1.78
CA ILE A 41 1.14 -9.78 2.54
C ILE A 41 -0.37 -9.90 2.44
N ASN A 42 -0.84 -11.09 2.08
CA ASN A 42 -2.26 -11.43 2.00
C ASN A 42 -2.62 -12.37 3.16
N ASN A 43 -3.32 -11.83 4.16
CA ASN A 43 -3.80 -12.59 5.30
C ASN A 43 -5.24 -13.02 5.03
N PHE A 44 -5.41 -14.24 4.50
CA PHE A 44 -6.72 -14.85 4.31
C PHE A 44 -7.30 -15.32 5.65
N ASP A 45 -8.59 -15.06 5.88
CA ASP A 45 -9.27 -15.49 7.10
C ASP A 45 -9.71 -16.95 6.98
N SER A 46 -9.32 -17.77 7.95
CA SER A 46 -9.68 -19.20 8.00
C SER A 46 -11.16 -19.43 8.35
N LYS A 47 -11.83 -18.45 8.95
CA LYS A 47 -13.26 -18.50 9.32
C LYS A 47 -14.15 -17.83 8.27
N ASN A 48 -13.63 -16.85 7.54
CA ASN A 48 -14.34 -16.16 6.47
C ASN A 48 -13.58 -16.32 5.13
N SER A 49 -14.00 -17.31 4.34
CA SER A 49 -13.37 -17.64 3.04
C SER A 49 -13.50 -16.54 1.98
N ARG A 50 -14.26 -15.47 2.26
CA ARG A 50 -14.45 -14.33 1.36
C ARG A 50 -13.82 -13.05 1.87
N PHE A 51 -13.04 -13.11 2.96
CA PHE A 51 -12.34 -11.96 3.50
C PHE A 51 -10.82 -12.13 3.41
N VAL A 52 -10.14 -11.02 3.13
CA VAL A 52 -8.68 -10.92 3.17
C VAL A 52 -8.26 -9.58 3.78
N GLU A 53 -7.31 -9.61 4.71
CA GLU A 53 -6.55 -8.42 5.10
C GLU A 53 -5.29 -8.37 4.22
N VAL A 54 -5.15 -7.30 3.44
CA VAL A 54 -3.94 -7.02 2.67
C VAL A 54 -3.09 -6.01 3.42
N VAL A 55 -1.82 -6.35 3.61
CA VAL A 55 -0.83 -5.48 4.26
C VAL A 55 0.20 -5.06 3.21
N LEU A 56 0.45 -3.75 3.12
CA LEU A 56 1.59 -3.19 2.40
C LEU A 56 2.60 -2.66 3.39
N ASP A 57 3.79 -3.23 3.35
CA ASP A 57 4.98 -2.68 4.01
C ASP A 57 5.79 -1.91 2.98
N ILE A 58 5.94 -0.62 3.17
CA ILE A 58 6.66 0.28 2.26
C ILE A 58 7.84 0.88 3.00
N SER A 59 9.05 0.64 2.49
CA SER A 59 10.28 1.28 2.94
C SER A 59 10.74 2.27 1.89
N VAL A 60 11.10 3.47 2.31
CA VAL A 60 11.67 4.54 1.47
C VAL A 60 12.93 5.02 2.16
N LYS A 61 14.07 4.94 1.47
CA LYS A 61 15.38 5.20 2.07
C LYS A 61 16.31 5.92 1.10
N THR A 62 17.19 6.77 1.61
CA THR A 62 18.34 7.28 0.86
C THR A 62 19.47 6.24 0.85
N GLU A 63 20.40 6.34 -0.10
CA GLU A 63 21.54 5.41 -0.19
C GLU A 63 22.46 5.49 1.03
N SER A 64 22.63 6.68 1.61
CA SER A 64 23.39 6.87 2.85
C SER A 64 22.65 6.43 4.12
N ASN A 65 21.35 6.10 4.02
CA ASN A 65 20.43 5.92 5.14
C ASN A 65 20.22 7.17 6.02
N SER A 66 20.60 8.36 5.55
CA SER A 66 20.29 9.64 6.22
C SER A 66 18.79 9.89 6.38
N PHE A 67 17.97 9.28 5.51
CA PHE A 67 16.53 9.28 5.60
C PHE A 67 16.02 7.85 5.50
N ASN A 68 15.21 7.45 6.48
CA ASN A 68 14.48 6.18 6.47
C ASN A 68 13.03 6.44 6.82
N PHE A 69 12.14 6.04 5.94
CA PHE A 69 10.71 6.06 6.19
C PHE A 69 10.13 4.67 5.97
N PHE A 70 9.36 4.21 6.94
CA PHE A 70 8.62 2.96 6.89
C PHE A 70 7.15 3.23 7.15
N LEU A 71 6.30 2.67 6.29
CA LEU A 71 4.85 2.67 6.44
C LEU A 71 4.33 1.25 6.30
N GLN A 72 3.56 0.83 7.30
CA GLN A 72 2.68 -0.32 7.20
C GLN A 72 1.24 0.15 7.16
N ILE A 73 0.55 -0.22 6.09
CA ILE A 73 -0.87 0.07 5.88
C ILE A 73 -1.61 -1.25 5.61
N LYS A 74 -2.79 -1.38 6.22
CA LYS A 74 -3.66 -2.54 6.11
C LYS A 74 -4.96 -2.16 5.44
N GLY A 75 -5.46 -2.99 4.54
CA GLY A 75 -6.75 -2.84 3.90
C GLY A 75 -7.58 -4.10 4.01
N GLY A 76 -8.86 -3.95 4.34
CA GLY A 76 -9.82 -5.05 4.35
C GLY A 76 -10.52 -5.17 3.01
N PHE A 77 -10.62 -6.38 2.48
CA PHE A 77 -11.32 -6.66 1.24
C PHE A 77 -12.24 -7.87 1.40
N GLU A 78 -13.39 -7.82 0.74
CA GLU A 78 -14.40 -8.86 0.82
C GLU A 78 -15.01 -9.18 -0.55
N GLY A 79 -15.10 -10.46 -0.89
CA GLY A 79 -15.86 -10.96 -2.03
C GLY A 79 -17.31 -11.24 -1.65
N ASN A 80 -18.23 -11.21 -2.62
CA ASN A 80 -19.59 -11.71 -2.38
C ASN A 80 -19.60 -13.24 -2.13
N SER A 81 -20.72 -13.77 -1.61
CA SER A 81 -20.85 -15.19 -1.27
C SER A 81 -20.66 -16.12 -2.47
N GLU A 82 -21.10 -15.69 -3.65
CA GLU A 82 -21.06 -16.44 -4.90
C GLU A 82 -19.72 -16.33 -5.65
N MET A 83 -18.76 -15.54 -5.14
CA MET A 83 -17.48 -15.36 -5.82
C MET A 83 -16.73 -16.68 -5.85
N ASP A 84 -16.22 -17.04 -7.04
CA ASP A 84 -15.31 -18.17 -7.20
C ASP A 84 -14.00 -17.97 -6.42
N ASP A 85 -13.49 -19.03 -5.80
CA ASP A 85 -12.29 -18.99 -4.95
C ASP A 85 -11.04 -18.54 -5.73
N ILE A 86 -10.88 -18.97 -6.98
CA ILE A 86 -9.73 -18.65 -7.82
C ILE A 86 -9.79 -17.16 -8.17
N LEU A 87 -10.98 -16.67 -8.54
CA LEU A 87 -11.20 -15.26 -8.81
C LEU A 87 -10.94 -14.40 -7.55
N PHE A 88 -11.49 -14.79 -6.40
CA PHE A 88 -11.27 -14.06 -5.13
C PHE A 88 -9.79 -13.97 -4.79
N LYS A 89 -9.05 -15.08 -4.89
CA LYS A 89 -7.62 -15.12 -4.63
C LYS A 89 -6.84 -14.22 -5.60
N LYS A 90 -7.17 -14.25 -6.90
CA LYS A 90 -6.54 -13.39 -7.90
C LYS A 90 -6.76 -11.91 -7.62
N LEU A 91 -8.00 -11.50 -7.34
CA LEU A 91 -8.34 -10.12 -6.99
C LEU A 91 -7.66 -9.67 -5.70
N SER A 92 -7.56 -10.57 -4.72
CA SER A 92 -6.82 -10.34 -3.47
C SER A 92 -5.33 -10.09 -3.72
N GLN A 93 -4.71 -10.81 -4.65
CA GLN A 93 -3.28 -10.69 -4.93
C GLN A 93 -2.94 -9.48 -5.82
N GLN A 94 -3.83 -9.08 -6.72
CA GLN A 94 -3.53 -8.07 -7.74
C GLN A 94 -4.28 -6.75 -7.49
N ASN A 95 -5.60 -6.82 -7.32
CA ASN A 95 -6.46 -5.64 -7.26
C ASN A 95 -6.43 -5.01 -5.87
N ALA A 96 -6.45 -5.80 -4.80
CA ALA A 96 -6.39 -5.26 -3.45
C ALA A 96 -5.14 -4.41 -3.18
N PRO A 97 -3.90 -4.87 -3.46
CA PRO A 97 -2.72 -4.01 -3.30
C PRO A 97 -2.75 -2.82 -4.26
N ALA A 98 -3.28 -2.97 -5.49
CA ALA A 98 -3.42 -1.85 -6.42
C ALA A 98 -4.41 -0.77 -5.93
N ILE A 99 -5.45 -1.14 -5.21
CA ILE A 99 -6.42 -0.23 -4.57
C ILE A 99 -5.81 0.41 -3.31
N LEU A 100 -5.06 -0.36 -2.52
CA LEU A 100 -4.48 0.09 -1.25
C LEU A 100 -3.26 1.02 -1.46
N PHE A 101 -2.46 0.76 -2.48
CA PHE A 101 -1.22 1.50 -2.74
C PHE A 101 -1.39 3.02 -2.95
N PRO A 102 -2.41 3.52 -3.68
CA PRO A 102 -2.68 4.95 -3.78
C PRO A 102 -2.84 5.66 -2.43
N PHE A 103 -3.48 5.02 -1.44
CA PHE A 103 -3.58 5.57 -0.09
C PHE A 103 -2.21 5.65 0.57
N ALA A 104 -1.42 4.57 0.48
CA ALA A 104 -0.06 4.53 1.00
C ALA A 104 0.84 5.62 0.39
N ARG A 105 0.78 5.77 -0.94
CA ARG A 105 1.51 6.80 -1.69
C ARG A 105 1.11 8.22 -1.25
N SER A 106 -0.19 8.47 -1.07
CA SER A 106 -0.70 9.76 -0.60
C SER A 106 -0.19 10.09 0.80
N ILE A 107 -0.19 9.10 1.71
CA ILE A 107 0.32 9.24 3.08
C ILE A 107 1.81 9.60 3.06
N ILE A 108 2.63 8.87 2.28
CA ILE A 108 4.07 9.15 2.15
C ILE A 108 4.32 10.56 1.61
N THR A 109 3.60 10.93 0.55
CA THR A 109 3.71 12.27 -0.07
C THR A 109 3.36 13.37 0.94
N SER A 110 2.25 13.18 1.67
CA SER A 110 1.74 14.16 2.63
C SER A 110 2.61 14.24 3.88
N TYR A 111 3.11 13.12 4.38
CA TYR A 111 3.97 13.07 5.56
C TYR A 111 5.29 13.77 5.30
N THR A 112 5.94 13.44 4.17
CA THR A 112 7.23 14.06 3.80
C THR A 112 7.09 15.56 3.61
N ALA A 113 6.02 16.02 2.94
CA ALA A 113 5.70 17.45 2.84
C ALA A 113 5.55 18.13 4.22
N GLN A 114 4.82 17.49 5.14
CA GLN A 114 4.62 18.01 6.51
C GLN A 114 5.89 17.98 7.36
N ALA A 115 6.80 17.05 7.08
CA ALA A 115 8.11 16.96 7.70
C ALA A 115 9.12 17.97 7.10
N ASN A 116 8.68 18.87 6.23
CA ASN A 116 9.52 19.82 5.50
C ASN A 116 10.59 19.13 4.63
N ILE A 117 10.28 17.93 4.15
CA ILE A 117 11.08 17.17 3.19
C ILE A 117 10.42 17.33 1.80
N PRO A 118 11.19 17.44 0.71
CA PRO A 118 10.63 17.41 -0.64
C PRO A 118 9.64 16.23 -0.79
N PRO A 119 8.38 16.48 -1.21
CA PRO A 119 7.35 15.44 -1.20
C PRO A 119 7.77 14.21 -1.99
N ILE A 120 7.81 13.06 -1.32
CA ILE A 120 8.21 11.80 -1.96
C ILE A 120 6.99 11.18 -2.63
N ILE A 121 6.96 11.21 -3.97
CA ILE A 121 5.90 10.61 -4.78
C ILE A 121 6.40 9.27 -5.32
N LEU A 122 5.83 8.17 -4.83
CA LEU A 122 6.16 6.84 -5.35
C LEU A 122 5.63 6.66 -6.79
N PRO A 123 6.38 5.94 -7.66
CA PRO A 123 5.95 5.67 -9.03
C PRO A 123 4.72 4.77 -9.05
N ALA A 124 4.06 4.70 -10.22
CA ALA A 124 3.06 3.67 -10.45
C ALA A 124 3.72 2.29 -10.43
N LEU A 125 3.01 1.31 -9.86
CA LEU A 125 3.51 -0.06 -9.73
C LEU A 125 2.55 -1.02 -10.42
N ASN A 126 3.13 -2.06 -11.01
CA ASN A 126 2.37 -3.12 -11.63
C ASN A 126 2.19 -4.29 -10.66
N PHE A 127 0.98 -4.45 -10.12
CA PHE A 127 0.60 -5.54 -9.21
C PHE A 127 0.10 -6.81 -9.93
N SER A 128 0.04 -6.81 -11.26
CA SER A 128 -0.41 -7.98 -12.05
C SER A 128 0.69 -9.04 -12.27
N GLN A 129 1.95 -8.73 -11.93
CA GLN A 129 3.12 -9.60 -12.16
C GLN A 129 3.83 -10.01 -10.86
N SER A 130 3.07 -10.18 -9.77
CA SER A 130 3.61 -10.81 -8.56
C SER A 130 3.81 -12.30 -8.82
N ASN A 131 5.03 -12.68 -9.21
CA ASN A 131 5.49 -14.07 -9.24
C ASN A 131 5.54 -14.66 -7.83
#